data_AF-A0A9X5XP80-F1
#
_entry.id   AF-A0A9X5XP80-F1
#
_cell.length_a   1.000
_cell.length_b   1.000
_cell.length_c   1.000
_cell.angle_alpha   90.00
_cell.angle_beta   90.00
_cell.angle_gamma   90.00
#
_symmetry.space_group_name_H-M   'P 1'
#
loop_
_entity.id
_entity.type
_entity.pdbx_description
1 polymer ?
#
loop_
_entity_poly.entity_id
_entity_poly.type
_entity_poly.pdbx_seq_one_letter_code
_entity_poly.pdbx_strand_id
1 'polypeptide(L)'
;MSLESRDDRGVPELTARVVRAAFPKGTLAVRVREALGPLFEDESFAEAFAKRGRPAVSPGALALVSVLQYAEGLTDRQVADQVRARMDWKFLLGLELDDPGFDFSVLSDFRARLIEHGLEEKVLDLVLERISALGLLRSGGRQRTDSTHVLAAV
;
A
#
# COMPACT_ATOMS: atom_id res chain seq x y z
N MET A 1 20.21 6.34 7.15
CA MET A 1 20.31 6.00 5.70
C MET A 1 19.26 6.80 4.97
N SER A 2 19.67 7.55 3.95
CA SER A 2 18.79 8.36 3.10
C SER A 2 18.24 7.47 2.00
N LEU A 3 16.95 7.14 2.05
CA LEU A 3 16.25 6.42 1.00
C LEU A 3 15.47 7.46 0.18
N GLU A 4 15.78 7.52 -1.11
CA GLU A 4 15.23 8.51 -2.04
C GLU A 4 13.72 8.39 -2.16
N SER A 5 13.04 9.53 -2.35
CA SER A 5 11.59 9.56 -2.44
C SER A 5 11.09 8.78 -3.66
N ARG A 6 10.30 7.74 -3.42
CA ARG A 6 9.67 6.92 -4.45
C ARG A 6 8.53 7.71 -5.09
N ASP A 7 8.79 8.23 -6.27
CA ASP A 7 7.79 8.88 -7.12
C ASP A 7 6.95 7.80 -7.82
N ASP A 8 5.63 7.78 -7.66
CA ASP A 8 4.71 6.76 -8.20
C ASP A 8 4.45 6.96 -9.71
N ARG A 9 5.51 7.16 -10.48
CA ARG A 9 5.49 7.42 -11.94
C ARG A 9 5.03 6.23 -12.79
N GLY A 10 4.49 5.19 -12.16
CA GLY A 10 4.06 3.95 -12.79
C GLY A 10 4.93 2.75 -12.43
N VAL A 11 4.55 1.57 -12.91
CA VAL A 11 5.33 0.34 -12.71
C VAL A 11 6.46 0.29 -13.75
N PRO A 12 7.74 0.07 -13.34
CA PRO A 12 8.85 -0.09 -14.28
C PRO A 12 8.55 -1.12 -15.37
N GLU A 13 8.99 -0.87 -16.62
CA GLU A 13 8.60 -1.72 -17.76
C GLU A 13 9.03 -3.17 -17.57
N LEU A 14 10.20 -3.40 -16.98
CA LEU A 14 10.70 -4.74 -16.70
C LEU A 14 9.81 -5.46 -15.69
N THR A 15 9.50 -4.83 -14.56
CA THR A 15 8.59 -5.36 -13.53
C THR A 15 7.23 -5.67 -14.14
N ALA A 16 6.65 -4.74 -14.90
CA ALA A 16 5.35 -4.92 -15.52
C ALA A 16 5.32 -6.11 -16.50
N ARG A 17 6.34 -6.21 -17.36
CA ARG A 17 6.46 -7.32 -18.32
C ARG A 17 6.58 -8.67 -17.64
N VAL A 18 7.46 -8.79 -16.64
CA VAL A 18 7.72 -10.06 -15.93
C VAL A 18 6.49 -10.50 -15.15
N VAL A 19 5.85 -9.58 -14.43
CA VAL A 19 4.69 -9.90 -13.58
C VAL A 19 3.48 -10.32 -14.41
N ARG A 20 3.20 -9.64 -15.53
CA ARG A 20 2.10 -10.04 -16.44
C ARG A 20 2.35 -11.41 -17.07
N ALA A 21 3.60 -11.74 -17.39
CA ALA A 21 3.97 -13.05 -17.91
C ALA A 21 3.87 -14.15 -16.83
N ALA A 22 4.31 -13.87 -15.59
CA ALA A 22 4.29 -14.82 -14.49
C ALA A 22 2.87 -15.06 -13.94
N PHE A 23 2.01 -14.04 -13.96
CA PHE A 23 0.64 -14.09 -13.42
C PHE A 23 -0.40 -13.74 -14.49
N PRO A 24 -0.60 -14.59 -15.51
CA PRO A 24 -1.55 -14.32 -16.60
C PRO A 24 -3.01 -14.22 -16.13
N LYS A 25 -3.33 -14.77 -14.94
CA LYS A 25 -4.66 -14.66 -14.31
C LYS A 25 -4.74 -13.56 -13.24
N GLY A 26 -3.63 -12.86 -13.00
CA GLY A 26 -3.47 -11.86 -11.94
C GLY A 26 -3.48 -12.44 -10.51
N THR A 27 -2.76 -11.79 -9.61
CA THR A 27 -2.91 -11.98 -8.15
C THR A 27 -3.82 -10.89 -7.58
N LEU A 28 -4.11 -10.97 -6.27
CA LEU A 28 -4.82 -9.87 -5.60
C LEU A 28 -4.05 -8.55 -5.76
N ALA A 29 -2.73 -8.56 -5.51
CA ALA A 29 -1.87 -7.38 -5.64
C ALA A 29 -1.89 -6.80 -7.07
N VAL A 30 -1.81 -7.64 -8.10
CA VAL A 30 -1.89 -7.19 -9.50
C VAL A 30 -3.23 -6.53 -9.78
N ARG A 31 -4.35 -7.18 -9.42
CA ARG A 31 -5.70 -6.64 -9.63
C ARG A 31 -5.92 -5.33 -8.89
N VAL A 32 -5.40 -5.22 -7.67
CA VAL A 32 -5.49 -4.00 -6.87
C VAL A 32 -4.76 -2.86 -7.57
N ARG A 33 -3.52 -3.05 -8.05
CA ARG A 33 -2.78 -2.01 -8.79
C ARG A 33 -3.43 -1.63 -10.11
N GLU A 34 -3.90 -2.62 -10.88
CA GLU A 34 -4.56 -2.36 -12.17
C GLU A 34 -5.89 -1.63 -12.01
N ALA A 35 -6.64 -1.93 -10.95
CA ALA A 35 -7.89 -1.27 -10.69
C ALA A 35 -7.66 0.13 -10.10
N LEU A 36 -6.79 0.25 -9.09
CA LEU A 36 -6.67 1.46 -8.29
C LEU A 36 -5.68 2.50 -8.86
N GLY A 37 -4.74 2.06 -9.70
CA GLY A 37 -3.70 2.90 -10.29
C GLY A 37 -2.56 3.22 -9.30
N PRO A 38 -1.70 4.20 -9.62
CA PRO A 38 -0.83 4.81 -8.62
C PRO A 38 -1.74 5.37 -7.52
N LEU A 39 -1.68 4.75 -6.36
CA LEU A 39 -2.53 5.11 -5.26
C LEU A 39 -1.76 6.10 -4.42
N PHE A 40 -2.40 7.22 -4.18
CA PHE A 40 -1.98 8.32 -3.31
C PHE A 40 -0.95 9.25 -3.96
N GLU A 41 -1.44 10.43 -4.34
CA GLU A 41 -0.61 11.62 -4.31
C GLU A 41 -0.27 11.89 -2.83
N ASP A 42 1.02 11.97 -2.51
CA ASP A 42 1.52 12.12 -1.12
C ASP A 42 0.93 13.37 -0.41
N GLU A 43 0.28 14.28 -1.15
CA GLU A 43 -0.41 15.47 -0.65
C GLU A 43 -1.45 15.16 0.44
N SER A 44 -2.20 14.06 0.31
CA SER A 44 -3.20 13.65 1.31
C SER A 44 -2.61 13.27 2.66
N PHE A 45 -1.30 12.98 2.69
CA PHE A 45 -0.52 12.60 3.87
C PHE A 45 0.44 13.70 4.33
N ALA A 46 0.45 14.86 3.64
CA ALA A 46 1.39 15.93 3.93
C ALA A 46 1.33 16.37 5.41
N GLU A 47 0.14 16.43 6.02
CA GLU A 47 -0.01 16.88 7.40
C GLU A 47 0.74 16.02 8.44
N ALA A 48 0.76 14.68 8.26
CA ALA A 48 1.47 13.76 9.15
C ALA A 48 2.92 13.48 8.75
N PHE A 49 3.27 13.70 7.47
CA PHE A 49 4.57 13.29 6.92
C PHE A 49 5.45 14.47 6.40
N ALA A 50 5.00 15.72 6.46
CA ALA A 50 5.74 16.90 5.93
C ALA A 50 6.79 17.52 6.88
N LYS A 51 6.96 17.06 8.12
CA LYS A 51 7.77 17.80 9.11
C LYS A 51 9.31 17.77 8.89
N ARG A 52 9.86 16.84 8.10
CA ARG A 52 11.25 16.88 7.58
C ARG A 52 11.57 15.64 6.72
N GLY A 53 11.96 15.85 5.46
CA GLY A 53 12.37 14.80 4.53
C GLY A 53 11.21 13.98 4.01
N ARG A 54 11.11 13.79 2.68
CA ARG A 54 10.11 12.89 2.10
C ARG A 54 10.42 11.47 2.61
N PRO A 55 9.43 10.74 3.16
CA PRO A 55 9.68 9.39 3.64
C PRO A 55 10.21 8.50 2.50
N ALA A 56 11.09 7.57 2.88
CA ALA A 56 11.69 6.57 2.00
C ALA A 56 10.68 5.79 1.14
N VAL A 57 9.49 5.62 1.70
CA VAL A 57 8.36 4.92 1.11
C VAL A 57 7.17 5.86 1.22
N SER A 58 6.38 5.98 0.14
CA SER A 58 5.16 6.78 0.15
C SER A 58 4.24 6.29 1.29
N PRO A 59 3.68 7.20 2.11
CA PRO A 59 2.66 6.85 3.11
C PRO A 59 1.47 6.13 2.49
N GLY A 60 1.12 6.46 1.25
CA GLY A 60 0.11 5.77 0.50
C GLY A 60 0.47 4.32 0.15
N ALA A 61 1.70 4.08 -0.28
CA ALA A 61 2.19 2.72 -0.49
C ALA A 61 2.14 1.90 0.82
N LEU A 62 2.46 2.51 1.97
CA LEU A 62 2.36 1.85 3.28
C LEU A 62 0.92 1.59 3.72
N ALA A 63 -0.03 2.47 3.39
CA ALA A 63 -1.45 2.23 3.58
C ALA A 63 -1.93 0.99 2.81
N LEU A 64 -1.56 0.89 1.53
CA LEU A 64 -1.92 -0.23 0.67
C LEU A 64 -1.31 -1.54 1.15
N VAL A 65 -0.04 -1.50 1.56
CA VAL A 65 0.64 -2.62 2.20
C VAL A 65 -0.10 -3.05 3.46
N SER A 66 -0.57 -2.11 4.30
CA SER A 66 -1.30 -2.44 5.53
C SER A 66 -2.64 -3.12 5.25
N VAL A 67 -3.33 -2.74 4.17
CA VAL A 67 -4.56 -3.41 3.73
C VAL A 67 -4.28 -4.84 3.27
N LEU A 68 -3.24 -5.05 2.46
CA LEU A 68 -2.85 -6.39 1.98
C LEU A 68 -2.27 -7.27 3.09
N GLN A 69 -1.54 -6.67 4.02
CA GLN A 69 -1.08 -7.32 5.24
C GLN A 69 -2.26 -7.96 5.97
N TYR A 70 -3.31 -7.17 6.21
CA TYR A 70 -4.52 -7.65 6.87
C TYR A 70 -5.24 -8.72 6.02
N ALA A 71 -5.41 -8.47 4.72
CA ALA A 71 -6.11 -9.39 3.82
C ALA A 71 -5.40 -10.76 3.67
N GLU A 72 -4.07 -10.77 3.72
CA GLU A 72 -3.25 -11.99 3.66
C GLU A 72 -2.90 -12.57 5.05
N GLY A 73 -3.31 -11.91 6.15
CA GLY A 73 -3.06 -12.37 7.52
C GLY A 73 -1.58 -12.38 7.92
N LEU A 74 -0.81 -11.39 7.48
CA LEU A 74 0.64 -11.35 7.64
C LEU A 74 1.09 -10.49 8.82
N THR A 75 2.20 -10.86 9.45
CA THR A 75 2.92 -10.01 10.41
C THR A 75 3.76 -8.95 9.69
N ASP A 76 4.16 -7.87 10.37
CA ASP A 76 4.97 -6.81 9.74
C ASP A 76 6.28 -7.34 9.14
N ARG A 77 6.91 -8.32 9.82
CA ARG A 77 8.13 -8.97 9.33
C ARG A 77 7.87 -9.76 8.06
N GLN A 78 6.79 -10.55 8.06
CA GLN A 78 6.38 -11.30 6.88
C GLN A 78 6.07 -10.35 5.73
N VAL A 79 5.39 -9.24 5.98
CA VAL A 79 5.11 -8.23 4.96
C VAL A 79 6.39 -7.65 4.35
N ALA A 80 7.35 -7.25 5.19
CA ALA A 80 8.63 -6.73 4.71
C ALA A 80 9.37 -7.76 3.84
N ASP A 81 9.33 -9.03 4.23
CA ASP A 81 9.92 -10.13 3.45
C ASP A 81 9.16 -10.39 2.14
N GLN A 82 7.82 -10.30 2.15
CA GLN A 82 6.99 -10.45 0.95
C GLN A 82 7.22 -9.30 -0.04
N VAL A 83 7.34 -8.05 0.42
CA VAL A 83 7.70 -6.90 -0.44
C VAL A 83 9.05 -7.15 -1.12
N ARG A 84 10.02 -7.72 -0.40
CA ARG A 84 11.36 -8.02 -0.93
C ARG A 84 11.35 -9.18 -1.94
N ALA A 85 10.59 -10.24 -1.65
CA ALA A 85 10.66 -11.49 -2.41
C ALA A 85 9.64 -11.58 -3.55
N ARG A 86 8.44 -11.02 -3.38
CA ARG A 86 7.32 -11.24 -4.29
C ARG A 86 7.22 -10.14 -5.34
N MET A 87 7.38 -10.54 -6.60
CA MET A 87 7.29 -9.62 -7.74
C MET A 87 5.89 -9.00 -7.92
N ASP A 88 4.80 -9.64 -7.47
CA ASP A 88 3.45 -9.06 -7.54
C ASP A 88 3.25 -7.92 -6.53
N TRP A 89 3.92 -8.00 -5.37
CA TRP A 89 3.98 -6.89 -4.41
C TRP A 89 4.87 -5.74 -4.93
N LYS A 90 5.97 -6.06 -5.62
CA LYS A 90 6.79 -5.03 -6.30
C LYS A 90 6.01 -4.33 -7.41
N PHE A 91 5.23 -5.08 -8.19
CA PHE A 91 4.31 -4.53 -9.19
C PHE A 91 3.28 -3.59 -8.55
N LEU A 92 2.66 -4.03 -7.45
CA LEU A 92 1.69 -3.23 -6.72
C LEU A 92 2.25 -1.88 -6.26
N LEU A 93 3.49 -1.88 -5.80
CA LEU A 93 4.14 -0.70 -5.24
C LEU A 93 4.93 0.10 -6.28
N GLY A 94 4.94 -0.32 -7.55
CA GLY A 94 5.71 0.35 -8.61
C GLY A 94 7.24 0.23 -8.41
N LEU A 95 7.70 -0.86 -7.83
CA LEU A 95 9.12 -1.10 -7.53
C LEU A 95 9.84 -1.86 -8.65
N GLU A 96 11.14 -1.63 -8.74
CA GLU A 96 12.04 -2.46 -9.55
C GLU A 96 12.13 -3.88 -8.98
N LEU A 97 12.39 -4.88 -9.84
CA LEU A 97 12.47 -6.28 -9.42
C LEU A 97 13.62 -6.55 -8.43
N ASP A 98 14.66 -5.72 -8.43
CA ASP A 98 15.80 -5.79 -7.51
C ASP A 98 15.66 -4.86 -6.29
N ASP A 99 14.52 -4.18 -6.13
CA ASP A 99 14.30 -3.29 -4.98
C ASP A 99 14.43 -4.06 -3.65
N PRO A 100 15.19 -3.53 -2.67
CA PRO A 100 15.49 -4.23 -1.41
C PRO A 100 14.31 -4.29 -0.44
N GLY A 101 13.20 -3.61 -0.74
CA GLY A 101 12.05 -3.44 0.13
C GLY A 101 12.29 -2.38 1.20
N PHE A 102 11.67 -2.55 2.36
CA PHE A 102 11.83 -1.70 3.53
C PHE A 102 12.00 -2.55 4.80
N ASP A 103 12.42 -1.93 5.90
CA ASP A 103 12.48 -2.59 7.20
C ASP A 103 11.09 -2.66 7.86
N PHE A 104 10.76 -3.78 8.50
CA PHE A 104 9.43 -4.00 9.10
C PHE A 104 9.01 -2.89 10.09
N SER A 105 9.96 -2.22 10.76
CA SER A 105 9.69 -1.10 11.66
C SER A 105 8.99 0.07 10.98
N VAL A 106 9.18 0.25 9.68
CA VAL A 106 8.54 1.31 8.89
C VAL A 106 7.02 1.22 8.94
N LEU A 107 6.45 0.01 8.98
CA LEU A 107 4.99 -0.18 9.08
C LEU A 107 4.46 0.18 10.47
N SER A 108 5.19 -0.19 11.52
CA SER A 108 4.83 0.16 12.89
C SER A 108 4.93 1.66 13.13
N ASP A 109 5.99 2.30 12.65
CA ASP A 109 6.15 3.76 12.73
C ASP A 109 5.08 4.49 11.92
N PHE A 110 4.74 3.98 10.74
CA PHE A 110 3.66 4.52 9.92
C PHE A 110 2.32 4.50 10.66
N ARG A 111 1.93 3.35 11.22
CA ARG A 111 0.67 3.24 11.98
C ARG A 111 0.68 4.09 13.25
N ALA A 112 1.80 4.15 13.96
CA ALA A 112 1.94 5.02 15.13
C ALA A 112 1.70 6.49 14.78
N ARG A 113 2.25 6.96 13.65
CA ARG A 113 2.04 8.33 13.16
C ARG A 113 0.60 8.58 12.71
N LEU A 114 -0.06 7.61 12.08
CA LEU A 114 -1.48 7.76 11.72
C LEU A 114 -2.32 8.02 12.98
N ILE A 115 -2.12 7.22 14.03
CA ILE A 115 -2.84 7.34 15.30
C ILE A 115 -2.50 8.66 16.01
N GLU A 116 -1.23 9.06 16.05
CA GLU A 116 -0.80 10.33 16.67
C GLU A 116 -1.48 11.54 16.00
N HIS A 117 -1.75 11.44 14.70
CA HIS A 117 -2.35 12.50 13.90
C HIS A 117 -3.86 12.32 13.62
N GLY A 118 -4.51 11.27 14.15
CA GLY A 118 -5.92 10.98 13.92
C GLY A 118 -6.27 10.74 12.45
N LEU A 119 -5.34 10.18 11.67
CA LEU A 119 -5.50 9.96 10.23
C LEU A 119 -5.89 8.53 9.86
N GLU A 120 -6.06 7.64 10.83
CA GLU A 120 -6.41 6.23 10.61
C GLU A 120 -7.70 6.06 9.79
N GLU A 121 -8.74 6.85 10.08
CA GLU A 121 -9.99 6.83 9.32
C GLU A 121 -9.80 7.43 7.92
N LYS A 122 -9.05 8.53 7.81
CA LYS A 122 -8.78 9.22 6.55
C LYS A 122 -8.09 8.31 5.52
N VAL A 123 -7.18 7.45 5.97
CA VAL A 123 -6.52 6.48 5.08
C VAL A 123 -7.51 5.48 4.51
N LEU A 124 -8.38 4.94 5.35
CA LEU A 124 -9.43 4.02 4.93
C LEU A 124 -10.41 4.72 4.00
N ASP A 125 -10.83 5.94 4.33
CA ASP A 125 -11.75 6.73 3.52
C ASP A 125 -11.19 7.01 2.13
N LEU A 126 -9.91 7.41 2.01
CA LEU A 126 -9.27 7.62 0.71
C LEU A 126 -9.25 6.35 -0.15
N VAL A 127 -8.98 5.20 0.48
CA VAL A 127 -9.04 3.90 -0.21
C VAL A 127 -10.46 3.59 -0.67
N LEU A 128 -11.45 3.77 0.22
CA LEU A 128 -12.85 3.50 -0.07
C LEU A 128 -13.41 4.45 -1.14
N GLU A 129 -13.11 5.74 -1.07
CA GLU A 129 -13.47 6.75 -2.07
C GLU A 129 -12.94 6.36 -3.44
N ARG A 130 -11.67 5.92 -3.50
CA ARG A 130 -11.07 5.50 -4.76
C ARG A 130 -11.70 4.22 -5.31
N ILE A 131 -11.90 3.20 -4.47
CA ILE A 131 -12.60 1.95 -4.85
C ILE A 131 -14.03 2.26 -5.31
N SER A 132 -14.72 3.19 -4.64
CA SER A 132 -16.06 3.68 -5.00
C SER A 132 -16.07 4.37 -6.35
N ALA A 133 -15.14 5.31 -6.58
CA ALA A 133 -15.00 6.03 -7.85
C ALA A 133 -14.70 5.08 -9.03
N LEU A 134 -14.08 3.94 -8.76
CA LEU A 134 -13.79 2.90 -9.75
C LEU A 134 -14.94 1.91 -9.95
N GLY A 135 -16.08 2.11 -9.28
CA GLY A 135 -17.26 1.24 -9.38
C GLY A 135 -17.06 -0.15 -8.79
N LEU A 136 -16.02 -0.35 -7.98
CA LEU A 136 -15.69 -1.63 -7.35
C LEU A 136 -16.51 -1.86 -6.07
N LEU A 137 -17.11 -0.79 -5.51
CA LEU A 137 -18.14 -0.89 -4.47
C LEU A 137 -19.53 -0.89 -5.09
N ARG A 138 -20.38 -1.84 -4.69
CA ARG A 138 -21.82 -1.81 -5.02
C ARG A 138 -22.56 -0.96 -3.98
N SER A 139 -23.30 0.04 -4.45
CA SER A 139 -24.25 0.79 -3.61
C SER A 139 -25.35 -0.14 -3.07
N GLY A 140 -25.63 -0.08 -1.76
CA GLY A 140 -26.77 -0.77 -1.14
C GLY A 140 -26.54 -2.22 -0.70
N GLY A 141 -25.30 -2.71 -0.71
CA GLY A 141 -24.95 -3.94 0.02
C GLY A 141 -25.07 -3.70 1.52
N ARG A 142 -25.46 -4.73 2.30
CA ARG A 142 -25.47 -4.62 3.77
C ARG A 142 -24.03 -4.41 4.25
N GLN A 143 -23.67 -3.16 4.50
CA GLN A 143 -22.41 -2.78 5.14
C GLN A 143 -22.44 -3.39 6.54
N ARG A 144 -21.62 -4.42 6.76
CA ARG A 144 -21.25 -4.81 8.12
C ARG A 144 -20.28 -3.75 8.60
N THR A 145 -20.82 -2.67 9.17
CA THR A 145 -20.05 -1.67 9.93
C THR A 145 -19.63 -2.29 11.25
N ASP A 146 -18.77 -3.28 11.14
CA ASP A 146 -17.92 -3.74 12.23
C ASP A 146 -16.55 -3.24 11.78
N SER A 147 -16.29 -1.94 12.02
CA SER A 147 -14.99 -1.32 11.79
C SER A 147 -13.96 -2.11 12.60
N THR A 148 -13.38 -3.13 12.00
CA THR A 148 -12.37 -3.94 12.65
C THR A 148 -11.10 -3.14 12.49
N HIS A 149 -10.60 -2.60 13.60
CA HIS A 149 -9.29 -1.96 13.61
C HIS A 149 -8.30 -2.90 12.92
N VAL A 150 -7.60 -2.39 11.90
CA VAL A 150 -6.48 -3.11 11.28
C VAL A 150 -5.35 -3.11 12.30
N LEU A 151 -5.44 -4.06 13.23
CA LEU A 151 -4.41 -4.34 14.20
C LEU A 151 -3.40 -5.26 13.52
N ALA A 152 -2.12 -4.92 13.63
CA ALA A 152 -1.06 -5.77 13.11
C ALA A 152 -1.12 -7.14 13.80
N ALA A 153 -0.98 -8.21 13.01
CA ALA A 153 -0.63 -9.51 13.57
C ALA A 153 0.83 -9.41 14.06
N VAL A 154 1.04 -9.47 15.37
CA VAL A 154 2.37 -9.42 16.00
C VAL A 154 3.00 -10.79 15.99
#